data_AF-A0A7T3W1F9-F1
#
_entry.id   AF-A0A7T3W1F9-F1
#
_cell.length_a   1.000
_cell.length_b   1.000
_cell.length_c   1.000
_cell.angle_alpha   90.00
_cell.angle_beta   90.00
_cell.angle_gamma   90.00
#
_symmetry.space_group_name_H-M   'P 1'
#
loop_
_entity.id
_entity.type
_entity.pdbx_description
1 polymer ?
#
loop_
_entity_poly.entity_id
_entity_poly.type
_entity_poly.pdbx_seq_one_letter_code
_entity_poly.pdbx_strand_id
1 'polypeptide(L)'
;MFMTVKQASEKWGISDRRVRILCAEGKITGAYQEGRAWKIPIDAIKPADGRYKTKESLLSQIDRKKKELDGKRPLTEGELARLNEEFTVEYTYNSNAIEGNTLTLRETDLVLRGLTIDQKPLKDHMEAVGHKEAFDFVSELVKEKCEINEKVIKQIHNLVLADKKDDRGVYRRVPVRIMGAAHEPVQPYLIVPKMEELLRNYLASEEHIVTKLARFHIEFEGIHPFIDGNGRTVTKQLQLI
;
A
#
# COMPACT_ATOMS: atom_id res chain seq x y z
N MET A 1 13.19 37.65 -12.52
CA MET A 1 13.79 36.61 -13.40
C MET A 1 12.74 35.53 -13.62
N PHE A 2 12.59 35.03 -14.84
CA PHE A 2 11.56 34.03 -15.17
C PHE A 2 12.20 32.70 -15.57
N MET A 3 11.59 31.60 -15.16
CA MET A 3 11.92 30.25 -15.58
C MET A 3 10.93 29.75 -16.64
N THR A 4 11.37 28.77 -17.42
CA THR A 4 10.56 28.09 -18.42
C THR A 4 9.65 27.04 -17.79
N VAL A 5 8.66 26.57 -18.54
CA VAL A 5 7.80 25.43 -18.17
C VAL A 5 8.62 24.20 -17.80
N LYS A 6 9.71 23.92 -18.53
CA LYS A 6 10.57 22.75 -18.31
C LYS A 6 11.36 22.86 -17.00
N GLN A 7 11.87 24.06 -16.70
CA GLN A 7 12.54 24.30 -15.41
C GLN A 7 11.56 24.21 -14.24
N ALA A 8 10.32 24.68 -14.42
CA ALA A 8 9.28 24.57 -13.42
C ALA A 8 8.82 23.12 -13.21
N SER A 9 8.73 22.31 -14.28
CA SER A 9 8.36 20.90 -14.19
C SER A 9 9.40 20.07 -13.44
N GLU A 10 10.68 20.29 -13.74
CA GLU A 10 11.81 19.70 -13.01
C GLU A 10 11.83 20.15 -11.54
N LYS A 11 11.67 21.46 -11.27
CA LYS A 11 11.64 22.01 -9.90
C LYS A 11 10.49 21.44 -9.06
N TRP A 12 9.34 21.16 -9.65
CA TRP A 12 8.13 20.77 -8.93
C TRP A 12 7.80 19.27 -9.01
N GLY A 13 8.56 18.49 -9.77
CA GLY A 13 8.34 17.06 -9.98
C GLY A 13 6.97 16.76 -10.61
N ILE A 14 6.52 17.56 -11.57
CA ILE A 14 5.24 17.37 -12.30
C ILE A 14 5.45 17.51 -13.80
N SER A 15 4.56 16.95 -14.62
CA SER A 15 4.71 17.05 -16.08
C SER A 15 4.62 18.50 -16.62
N ASP A 16 5.34 18.80 -17.70
CA ASP A 16 5.24 20.06 -18.44
C ASP A 16 3.80 20.43 -18.80
N ARG A 17 2.99 19.42 -19.15
CA ARG A 17 1.56 19.60 -19.45
C ARG A 17 0.81 20.15 -18.24
N ARG A 18 1.07 19.60 -17.04
CA ARG A 18 0.44 20.07 -15.81
C ARG A 18 0.85 21.50 -15.47
N VAL A 19 2.12 21.86 -15.65
CA VAL A 19 2.60 23.24 -15.46
C VAL A 19 1.85 24.21 -16.38
N ARG A 20 1.71 23.90 -17.67
CA ARG A 20 0.96 24.76 -18.62
C ARG A 20 -0.50 24.92 -18.23
N ILE A 21 -1.15 23.86 -17.75
CA ILE A 21 -2.53 23.90 -17.25
C ILE A 21 -2.62 24.85 -16.05
N LEU A 22 -1.71 24.73 -15.07
CA LEU A 22 -1.71 25.60 -13.90
C LEU A 22 -1.50 27.08 -14.25
N CYS A 23 -0.66 27.37 -15.26
CA CYS A 23 -0.52 28.73 -15.78
C CYS A 23 -1.81 29.23 -16.43
N ALA A 24 -2.43 28.42 -17.30
CA ALA A 24 -3.67 28.77 -18.00
C ALA A 24 -4.87 28.95 -17.04
N GLU A 25 -4.91 28.18 -15.95
CA GLU A 25 -5.90 28.29 -14.87
C GLU A 25 -5.62 29.48 -13.93
N GLY A 26 -4.53 30.26 -14.15
CA GLY A 26 -4.17 31.39 -13.31
C GLY A 26 -3.70 31.02 -11.90
N LYS A 27 -3.33 29.75 -11.67
CA LYS A 27 -2.92 29.25 -10.33
C LYS A 27 -1.49 29.59 -9.96
N ILE A 28 -0.69 30.05 -10.90
CA ILE A 28 0.71 30.45 -10.67
C ILE A 28 0.77 31.97 -10.72
N THR A 29 0.85 32.61 -9.55
CA THR A 29 0.90 34.07 -9.42
C THR A 29 2.09 34.64 -10.19
N GLY A 30 1.83 35.65 -11.01
CA GLY A 30 2.87 36.32 -11.81
C GLY A 30 3.31 35.55 -13.05
N ALA A 31 2.74 34.38 -13.34
CA ALA A 31 2.94 33.73 -14.62
C ALA A 31 2.16 34.44 -15.72
N TYR A 32 2.82 34.70 -16.85
CA TYR A 32 2.19 35.28 -18.02
C TYR A 32 2.69 34.62 -19.30
N GLN A 33 1.94 34.79 -20.37
CA GLN A 33 2.28 34.24 -21.67
C GLN A 33 2.98 35.28 -22.53
N GLU A 34 4.16 34.95 -23.03
CA GLU A 34 4.91 35.75 -24.01
C GLU A 34 5.01 34.94 -25.31
N GLY A 35 4.17 35.27 -26.28
CA GLY A 35 4.01 34.49 -27.51
C GLY A 35 3.49 33.07 -27.22
N ARG A 36 4.29 32.05 -27.54
CA ARG A 36 3.96 30.63 -27.29
C ARG A 36 4.56 30.08 -25.99
N ALA A 37 5.35 30.88 -25.28
CA ALA A 37 6.05 30.45 -24.07
C ALA A 37 5.37 31.03 -22.83
N TRP A 38 5.32 30.23 -21.77
CA TRP A 38 4.97 30.72 -20.43
C TRP A 38 6.23 31.23 -19.73
N LYS A 39 6.13 32.43 -19.16
CA LYS A 39 7.11 33.01 -18.25
C LYS A 39 6.61 32.79 -16.83
N ILE A 40 7.32 32.01 -16.04
CA ILE A 40 6.96 31.68 -14.66
C ILE A 40 7.98 32.35 -13.73
N PRO A 41 7.58 33.13 -12.71
CA PRO A 41 8.52 33.70 -11.77
C PRO A 41 9.41 32.63 -11.13
N ILE A 42 10.71 32.89 -10.98
CA ILE A 42 11.65 31.87 -10.46
C ILE A 42 11.37 31.49 -8.99
N ASP A 43 10.80 32.44 -8.24
CA ASP A 43 10.33 32.34 -6.86
C ASP A 43 8.91 31.76 -6.74
N ALA A 44 8.24 31.47 -7.86
CA ALA A 44 6.93 30.86 -7.83
C ALA A 44 6.96 29.51 -7.08
N ILE A 45 6.01 29.38 -6.15
CA ILE A 45 5.77 28.17 -5.37
C ILE A 45 4.80 27.27 -6.15
N LYS A 46 5.03 25.96 -6.12
CA LYS A 46 4.13 24.97 -6.71
C LYS A 46 2.72 25.17 -6.13
N PRO A 47 1.68 25.43 -6.96
CA PRO A 47 0.32 25.56 -6.46
C PRO A 47 -0.13 24.27 -5.76
N ALA A 48 -0.85 24.41 -4.66
CA ALA A 48 -1.45 23.28 -3.97
C ALA A 48 -2.42 22.55 -4.90
N ASP A 49 -2.43 21.21 -4.84
CA ASP A 49 -3.37 20.42 -5.61
C ASP A 49 -4.78 20.60 -5.03
N GLY A 50 -5.68 21.23 -5.80
CA GLY A 50 -7.04 21.55 -5.38
C GLY A 50 -7.93 20.36 -5.04
N ARG A 51 -7.45 19.12 -5.22
CA ARG A 51 -8.08 17.91 -4.66
C ARG A 51 -8.02 17.86 -3.13
N TYR A 52 -7.05 18.52 -2.50
CA TYR A 52 -6.94 18.61 -1.04
C TYR A 52 -7.64 19.88 -0.55
N LYS A 53 -8.91 19.74 -0.10
CA LYS A 53 -9.76 20.84 0.38
C LYS A 53 -9.47 21.31 1.81
N THR A 54 -8.60 20.64 2.56
CA THR A 54 -8.27 20.97 3.95
C THR A 54 -6.93 21.69 4.06
N LYS A 55 -6.87 22.79 4.82
CA LYS A 55 -5.60 23.47 5.19
C LYS A 55 -4.71 22.58 6.08
N GLU A 56 -5.30 21.61 6.77
CA GLU A 56 -4.62 20.61 7.59
C GLU A 56 -4.11 19.46 6.70
N SER A 57 -2.82 19.14 6.84
CA SER A 57 -2.21 17.96 6.21
C SER A 57 -2.95 16.68 6.63
N LEU A 58 -3.10 15.73 5.70
CA LEU A 58 -3.72 14.43 5.99
C LEU A 58 -3.01 13.71 7.15
N LEU A 59 -1.68 13.83 7.23
CA LEU A 59 -0.88 13.23 8.30
C LEU A 59 -1.28 13.79 9.67
N SER A 60 -1.43 15.10 9.78
CA SER A 60 -1.86 15.75 11.03
C SER A 60 -3.27 15.32 11.47
N GLN A 61 -4.17 15.11 10.50
CA GLN A 61 -5.51 14.57 10.80
C GLN A 61 -5.45 13.13 11.33
N ILE A 62 -4.57 12.30 10.75
CA ILE A 62 -4.34 10.92 11.20
C ILE A 62 -3.76 10.92 12.62
N ASP A 63 -2.73 11.72 12.90
CA ASP A 63 -2.11 11.83 14.22
C ASP A 63 -3.11 12.25 15.30
N ARG A 64 -3.95 13.24 14.99
CA ARG A 64 -5.01 13.70 15.90
C ARG A 64 -5.99 12.57 16.22
N LYS A 65 -6.48 11.87 15.20
CA LYS A 65 -7.41 10.75 15.37
C LYS A 65 -6.79 9.58 16.12
N LYS A 66 -5.52 9.28 15.86
CA LYS A 66 -4.77 8.27 16.60
C LYS A 66 -4.66 8.64 18.08
N LYS A 67 -4.33 9.89 18.40
CA LYS A 67 -4.25 10.37 19.79
C LYS A 67 -5.60 10.29 20.50
N GLU A 68 -6.70 10.62 19.82
CA GLU A 68 -8.05 10.46 20.36
C GLU A 68 -8.38 8.99 20.65
N LEU A 69 -8.03 8.09 19.74
CA LEU A 69 -8.23 6.65 19.91
C LEU A 69 -7.39 6.09 21.07
N ASP A 70 -6.12 6.49 21.18
CA ASP A 70 -5.23 6.06 22.25
C ASP A 70 -5.75 6.51 23.62
N GLY A 71 -6.39 7.69 23.70
CA GLY A 71 -7.02 8.20 24.91
C GLY A 71 -8.29 7.44 25.35
N LYS A 72 -8.85 6.57 24.50
CA LYS A 72 -10.02 5.72 24.82
C LYS A 72 -9.62 4.33 25.32
N ARG A 73 -8.32 4.05 25.46
CA ARG A 73 -7.78 2.77 25.95
C ARG A 73 -7.61 2.79 27.49
N PRO A 74 -7.62 1.63 28.17
CA PRO A 74 -7.79 0.28 27.63
C PRO A 74 -9.24 -0.03 27.29
N LEU A 75 -9.44 -0.87 26.27
CA LEU A 75 -10.72 -1.51 25.99
C LEU A 75 -10.88 -2.74 26.90
N THR A 76 -12.12 -3.13 27.18
CA THR A 76 -12.37 -4.42 27.84
C THR A 76 -12.00 -5.57 26.92
N GLU A 77 -11.73 -6.75 27.49
CA GLU A 77 -11.38 -7.95 26.72
C GLU A 77 -12.48 -8.33 25.71
N GLY A 78 -13.76 -8.23 26.10
CA GLY A 78 -14.89 -8.48 25.22
C GLY A 78 -15.03 -7.46 24.09
N GLU A 79 -14.80 -6.17 24.35
CA GLU A 79 -14.78 -5.14 23.31
C GLU A 79 -13.66 -5.37 22.30
N LEU A 80 -12.46 -5.70 22.79
CA LEU A 80 -11.31 -5.98 21.94
C LEU A 80 -11.53 -7.23 21.08
N ALA A 81 -12.05 -8.30 21.67
CA ALA A 81 -12.36 -9.53 20.95
C ALA A 81 -13.36 -9.28 19.82
N ARG A 82 -14.46 -8.56 20.12
CA ARG A 82 -15.49 -8.23 19.12
C ARG A 82 -14.95 -7.36 17.99
N LEU A 83 -14.19 -6.31 18.32
CA LEU A 83 -13.59 -5.42 17.32
C LEU A 83 -12.58 -6.17 16.45
N ASN A 84 -11.77 -7.07 17.03
CA ASN A 84 -10.83 -7.88 16.27
C ASN A 84 -11.55 -8.88 15.36
N GLU A 85 -12.62 -9.53 15.82
CA GLU A 85 -13.42 -10.45 14.99
C GLU A 85 -14.02 -9.70 13.79
N GLU A 86 -14.70 -8.59 14.05
CA GLU A 86 -15.31 -7.73 13.02
C GLU A 86 -14.26 -7.23 12.01
N PHE A 87 -13.14 -6.69 12.52
CA PHE A 87 -12.05 -6.23 11.67
C PHE A 87 -11.44 -7.37 10.85
N THR A 88 -11.21 -8.54 11.42
CA THR A 88 -10.57 -9.67 10.72
C THR A 88 -11.43 -10.14 9.55
N VAL A 89 -12.76 -10.23 9.75
CA VAL A 89 -13.71 -10.61 8.70
C VAL A 89 -13.73 -9.58 7.58
N GLU A 90 -13.92 -8.30 7.91
CA GLU A 90 -13.94 -7.23 6.92
C GLU A 90 -12.61 -7.11 6.18
N TYR A 91 -11.50 -7.22 6.91
CA TYR A 91 -10.16 -7.13 6.36
C TYR A 91 -9.90 -8.26 5.37
N THR A 92 -10.25 -9.49 5.74
CA THR A 92 -10.11 -10.67 4.88
C THR A 92 -10.98 -10.59 3.63
N TYR A 93 -12.23 -10.16 3.78
CA TYR A 93 -13.14 -9.99 2.65
C TYR A 93 -12.64 -8.91 1.68
N ASN A 94 -12.42 -7.68 2.16
CA ASN A 94 -12.00 -6.56 1.31
C ASN A 94 -10.64 -6.87 0.65
N SER A 95 -9.77 -7.55 1.38
CA SER A 95 -8.51 -8.05 0.88
C SER A 95 -8.71 -8.96 -0.33
N ASN A 96 -9.33 -10.10 -0.14
CA ASN A 96 -9.40 -11.10 -1.20
C ASN A 96 -10.26 -10.63 -2.37
N ALA A 97 -11.30 -9.82 -2.13
CA ALA A 97 -12.14 -9.25 -3.17
C ALA A 97 -11.35 -8.37 -4.18
N ILE A 98 -10.35 -7.61 -3.72
CA ILE A 98 -9.46 -6.83 -4.62
C ILE A 98 -8.68 -7.73 -5.59
N GLU A 99 -8.35 -8.96 -5.17
CA GLU A 99 -7.65 -9.95 -6.00
C GLU A 99 -8.60 -10.85 -6.80
N GLY A 100 -9.91 -10.56 -6.78
CA GLY A 100 -10.92 -11.28 -7.56
C GLY A 100 -11.55 -12.48 -6.86
N ASN A 101 -11.36 -12.64 -5.55
CA ASN A 101 -12.11 -13.63 -4.77
C ASN A 101 -13.60 -13.28 -4.78
N THR A 102 -14.44 -14.30 -4.89
CA THR A 102 -15.88 -14.13 -5.16
C THR A 102 -16.76 -14.29 -3.92
N LEU A 103 -16.20 -14.60 -2.75
CA LEU A 103 -16.95 -14.69 -1.51
C LEU A 103 -17.50 -13.32 -1.13
N THR A 104 -18.77 -13.26 -0.74
CA THR A 104 -19.37 -12.09 -0.09
C THR A 104 -18.84 -11.94 1.34
N LEU A 105 -19.08 -10.79 1.97
CA LEU A 105 -18.69 -10.55 3.36
C LEU A 105 -19.27 -11.61 4.32
N ARG A 106 -20.55 -11.94 4.15
CA ARG A 106 -21.23 -12.95 4.97
C ARG A 106 -20.70 -14.36 4.71
N GLU A 107 -20.45 -14.70 3.44
CA GLU A 107 -19.83 -15.97 3.09
C GLU A 107 -18.41 -16.08 3.68
N THR A 108 -17.64 -15.00 3.64
CA THR A 108 -16.30 -14.93 4.25
C THR A 108 -16.37 -15.21 5.76
N ASP A 109 -17.27 -14.56 6.50
CA ASP A 109 -17.47 -14.84 7.93
C ASP A 109 -17.78 -16.32 8.21
N LEU A 110 -18.67 -16.93 7.43
CA LEU A 110 -19.00 -18.35 7.54
C LEU A 110 -17.77 -19.24 7.27
N VAL A 111 -16.97 -18.91 6.25
CA VAL A 111 -15.71 -19.62 5.94
C VAL A 111 -14.70 -19.52 7.08
N LEU A 112 -14.54 -18.32 7.67
CA LEU A 112 -13.63 -18.13 8.81
C LEU A 112 -14.09 -18.87 10.07
N ARG A 113 -15.38 -19.22 10.17
CA ARG A 113 -15.95 -20.11 11.20
C ARG A 113 -15.85 -21.60 10.85
N GLY A 114 -15.25 -21.95 9.72
CA GLY A 114 -15.01 -23.34 9.29
C GLY A 114 -16.09 -23.94 8.41
N LEU A 115 -17.03 -23.15 7.89
CA LEU A 115 -18.08 -23.63 6.98
C LEU A 115 -17.63 -23.54 5.52
N THR A 116 -18.12 -24.43 4.68
CA THR A 116 -17.95 -24.37 3.22
C THR A 116 -19.18 -23.78 2.57
N ILE A 117 -18.97 -22.94 1.56
CA ILE A 117 -20.01 -22.28 0.78
C ILE A 117 -20.20 -23.02 -0.53
N ASP A 118 -21.44 -23.46 -0.77
CA ASP A 118 -21.80 -24.13 -2.01
C ASP A 118 -21.55 -23.23 -3.23
N GLN A 119 -21.22 -23.85 -4.37
CA GLN A 119 -20.97 -23.18 -5.65
C GLN A 119 -19.84 -22.12 -5.66
N LYS A 120 -19.01 -22.05 -4.62
CA LYS A 120 -17.81 -21.21 -4.58
C LYS A 120 -16.55 -22.04 -4.79
N PRO A 121 -15.54 -21.53 -5.52
CA PRO A 121 -14.29 -22.26 -5.71
C PRO A 121 -13.62 -22.59 -4.38
N LEU A 122 -13.02 -23.78 -4.27
CA LEU A 122 -12.23 -24.14 -3.08
C LEU A 122 -11.06 -23.17 -2.87
N LYS A 123 -10.48 -22.66 -3.97
CA LYS A 123 -9.46 -21.61 -3.94
C LYS A 123 -9.92 -20.44 -3.06
N ASP A 124 -11.12 -19.91 -3.28
CA ASP A 124 -11.60 -18.72 -2.58
C ASP A 124 -11.69 -18.93 -1.07
N HIS A 125 -12.07 -20.14 -0.65
CA HIS A 125 -12.10 -20.53 0.76
C HIS A 125 -10.70 -20.61 1.36
N MET A 126 -9.79 -21.27 0.65
CA MET A 126 -8.40 -21.42 1.08
C MET A 126 -7.72 -20.05 1.22
N GLU A 127 -7.97 -19.13 0.29
CA GLU A 127 -7.48 -17.75 0.38
C GLU A 127 -8.04 -16.98 1.58
N ALA A 128 -9.33 -17.17 1.92
CA ALA A 128 -9.92 -16.54 3.11
C ALA A 128 -9.28 -17.08 4.40
N VAL A 129 -9.14 -18.40 4.50
CA VAL A 129 -8.51 -19.05 5.67
C VAL A 129 -7.03 -18.64 5.78
N GLY A 130 -6.26 -18.74 4.70
CA GLY A 130 -4.85 -18.39 4.69
C GLY A 130 -4.59 -16.90 5.00
N HIS A 131 -5.49 -16.02 4.57
CA HIS A 131 -5.42 -14.61 4.93
C HIS A 131 -5.67 -14.36 6.42
N LYS A 132 -6.64 -15.06 7.02
CA LYS A 132 -6.86 -15.00 8.47
C LYS A 132 -5.65 -15.54 9.23
N GLU A 133 -5.10 -16.67 8.83
CA GLU A 133 -3.89 -17.24 9.45
C GLU A 133 -2.70 -16.27 9.37
N ALA A 134 -2.53 -15.59 8.24
CA ALA A 134 -1.53 -14.55 8.10
C ALA A 134 -1.77 -13.36 9.04
N PHE A 135 -3.03 -12.95 9.23
CA PHE A 135 -3.39 -11.85 10.14
C PHE A 135 -3.11 -12.22 11.61
N ASP A 136 -3.44 -13.45 12.00
CA ASP A 136 -3.16 -13.96 13.34
C ASP A 136 -1.64 -14.02 13.59
N PHE A 137 -0.88 -14.53 12.60
CA PHE A 137 0.58 -14.56 12.65
C PHE A 137 1.20 -13.17 12.79
N VAL A 138 0.75 -12.20 11.99
CA VAL A 138 1.26 -10.82 12.08
C VAL A 138 0.88 -10.18 13.43
N SER A 139 -0.31 -10.45 13.93
CA SER A 139 -0.73 -9.98 15.26
C SER A 139 0.16 -10.52 16.38
N GLU A 140 0.68 -11.75 16.25
CA GLU A 140 1.67 -12.32 17.17
C GLU A 140 3.03 -11.62 17.04
N LEU A 141 3.53 -11.42 15.82
CA LEU A 141 4.79 -10.71 15.58
C LEU A 141 4.80 -9.30 16.19
N VAL A 142 3.68 -8.57 16.07
CA VAL A 142 3.53 -7.23 16.65
C VAL A 142 3.55 -7.28 18.18
N LYS A 143 2.90 -8.27 18.80
CA LYS A 143 2.93 -8.47 20.26
C LYS A 143 4.34 -8.77 20.75
N GLU A 144 5.09 -9.58 20.00
CA GLU A 144 6.48 -9.93 20.29
C GLU A 144 7.49 -8.84 19.90
N LYS A 145 7.03 -7.76 19.24
CA LYS A 145 7.86 -6.66 18.72
C LYS A 145 8.96 -7.16 17.79
N CYS A 146 8.65 -8.17 16.99
CA CYS A 146 9.57 -8.68 15.98
C CYS A 146 9.73 -7.68 14.83
N GLU A 147 10.97 -7.41 14.44
CA GLU A 147 11.24 -6.59 13.27
C GLU A 147 10.95 -7.35 11.97
N ILE A 148 10.42 -6.64 10.98
CA ILE A 148 10.21 -7.15 9.63
C ILE A 148 11.56 -7.48 8.96
N ASN A 149 11.63 -8.66 8.35
CA ASN A 149 12.76 -9.09 7.55
C ASN A 149 12.29 -10.01 6.42
N GLU A 150 13.22 -10.41 5.55
CA GLU A 150 12.90 -11.27 4.40
C GLU A 150 12.23 -12.59 4.79
N LYS A 151 12.66 -13.20 5.91
CA LYS A 151 12.06 -14.46 6.40
C LYS A 151 10.60 -14.24 6.79
N VAL A 152 10.30 -13.18 7.54
CA VAL A 152 8.94 -12.81 7.92
C VAL A 152 8.06 -12.58 6.70
N ILE A 153 8.56 -11.82 5.70
CA ILE A 153 7.84 -11.58 4.45
C ILE A 153 7.51 -12.90 3.74
N LYS A 154 8.46 -13.85 3.66
CA LYS A 154 8.24 -15.16 3.05
C LYS A 154 7.28 -16.03 3.86
N GLN A 155 7.29 -15.95 5.20
CA GLN A 155 6.34 -16.65 6.06
C GLN A 155 4.92 -16.14 5.86
N ILE A 156 4.75 -14.81 5.81
CA ILE A 156 3.46 -14.19 5.51
C ILE A 156 2.98 -14.62 4.11
N HIS A 157 3.86 -14.54 3.12
CA HIS A 157 3.54 -15.00 1.75
C HIS A 157 3.12 -16.47 1.71
N ASN A 158 3.76 -17.33 2.52
CA ASN A 158 3.42 -18.75 2.61
C ASN A 158 1.99 -18.99 3.11
N LEU A 159 1.54 -18.20 4.09
CA LEU A 159 0.20 -18.29 4.66
C LEU A 159 -0.87 -17.76 3.68
N VAL A 160 -0.63 -16.58 3.09
CA VAL A 160 -1.62 -15.96 2.18
C VAL A 160 -1.80 -16.72 0.86
N LEU A 161 -0.78 -17.41 0.37
CA LEU A 161 -0.84 -18.19 -0.87
C LEU A 161 -1.28 -19.65 -0.60
N ALA A 162 -2.38 -19.78 0.15
CA ALA A 162 -2.87 -21.07 0.63
C ALA A 162 -3.37 -22.00 -0.50
N ASP A 163 -3.73 -21.47 -1.66
CA ASP A 163 -4.23 -22.26 -2.79
C ASP A 163 -3.11 -22.83 -3.69
N LYS A 164 -1.88 -22.28 -3.65
CA LYS A 164 -0.76 -22.69 -4.54
C LYS A 164 0.48 -23.11 -3.75
N LYS A 165 0.49 -24.36 -3.28
CA LYS A 165 1.53 -24.89 -2.36
C LYS A 165 2.97 -24.73 -2.85
N ASP A 166 3.22 -24.95 -4.14
CA ASP A 166 4.59 -25.00 -4.69
C ASP A 166 5.25 -23.61 -4.78
N ASP A 167 4.45 -22.54 -4.79
CA ASP A 167 4.92 -21.16 -4.95
C ASP A 167 5.02 -20.40 -3.60
N ARG A 168 4.63 -21.03 -2.50
CA ARG A 168 4.52 -20.40 -1.18
C ARG A 168 5.88 -19.98 -0.63
N GLY A 169 5.98 -18.70 -0.26
CA GLY A 169 7.18 -18.15 0.39
C GLY A 169 8.46 -18.14 -0.47
N VAL A 170 8.36 -18.38 -1.79
CA VAL A 170 9.52 -18.43 -2.69
C VAL A 170 9.47 -17.30 -3.70
N TYR A 171 10.58 -16.56 -3.85
CA TYR A 171 10.68 -15.54 -4.89
C TYR A 171 10.61 -16.16 -6.28
N ARG A 172 9.93 -15.46 -7.18
CA ARG A 172 9.76 -15.93 -8.56
C ARG A 172 11.12 -16.03 -9.26
N ARG A 173 11.24 -17.02 -10.13
CA ARG A 173 12.44 -17.26 -10.96
C ARG A 173 12.25 -16.86 -12.41
N VAL A 174 11.04 -16.41 -12.75
CA VAL A 174 10.64 -16.03 -14.10
C VAL A 174 10.18 -14.58 -14.14
N PRO A 175 10.35 -13.87 -15.28
CA PRO A 175 9.76 -12.57 -15.48
C PRO A 175 8.23 -12.65 -15.43
N VAL A 176 7.59 -11.60 -14.92
CA VAL A 176 6.13 -11.46 -14.88
C VAL A 176 5.73 -10.07 -15.37
N ARG A 177 4.47 -9.95 -15.79
CA ARG A 177 3.88 -8.67 -16.19
C ARG A 177 2.59 -8.47 -15.42
N ILE A 178 2.44 -7.29 -14.82
CA ILE A 178 1.21 -6.91 -14.13
C ILE A 178 0.25 -6.38 -15.19
N MET A 179 -0.91 -7.03 -15.32
CA MET A 179 -1.92 -6.62 -16.30
C MET A 179 -2.43 -5.21 -15.98
N GLY A 180 -2.42 -4.31 -16.97
CA GLY A 180 -2.86 -2.92 -16.80
C GLY A 180 -1.82 -1.98 -16.17
N ALA A 181 -0.67 -2.48 -15.72
CA ALA A 181 0.42 -1.62 -15.25
C ALA A 181 1.30 -1.14 -16.41
N ALA A 182 1.65 0.15 -16.40
CA ALA A 182 2.63 0.70 -17.34
C ALA A 182 4.08 0.39 -16.93
N HIS A 183 4.31 0.09 -15.64
CA HIS A 183 5.62 -0.25 -15.11
C HIS A 183 5.85 -1.76 -15.16
N GLU A 184 7.06 -2.17 -15.57
CA GLU A 184 7.48 -3.56 -15.57
C GLU A 184 8.20 -3.90 -14.25
N PRO A 185 7.84 -5.01 -13.60
CA PRO A 185 8.53 -5.47 -12.41
C PRO A 185 10.01 -5.74 -12.63
N VAL A 186 10.79 -5.75 -11.54
CA VAL A 186 12.23 -6.03 -11.62
C VAL A 186 12.52 -7.43 -12.18
N GLN A 187 13.68 -7.63 -12.80
CA GLN A 187 14.06 -8.95 -13.27
C GLN A 187 14.32 -9.92 -12.10
N PRO A 188 14.07 -11.24 -12.25
CA PRO A 188 14.18 -12.21 -11.15
C PRO A 188 15.52 -12.16 -10.39
N TYR A 189 16.63 -12.02 -11.12
CA TYR A 189 17.97 -11.94 -10.54
C TYR A 189 18.24 -10.67 -9.73
N LEU A 190 17.37 -9.65 -9.82
CA LEU A 190 17.44 -8.41 -9.04
C LEU A 190 16.50 -8.40 -7.84
N ILE A 191 15.62 -9.40 -7.68
CA ILE A 191 14.62 -9.40 -6.59
C ILE A 191 15.30 -9.35 -5.24
N VAL A 192 16.24 -10.25 -4.97
CA VAL A 192 16.94 -10.33 -3.68
C VAL A 192 17.64 -9.01 -3.32
N PRO A 193 18.55 -8.45 -4.15
CA PRO A 193 19.22 -7.20 -3.79
C PRO A 193 18.25 -6.02 -3.65
N LYS A 194 17.14 -5.99 -4.42
CA LYS A 194 16.12 -4.94 -4.30
C LYS A 194 15.27 -5.08 -3.04
N MET A 195 14.95 -6.29 -2.62
CA MET A 195 14.24 -6.54 -1.36
C MET A 195 15.10 -6.18 -0.14
N GLU A 196 16.40 -6.50 -0.18
CA GLU A 196 17.33 -6.07 0.86
C GLU A 196 17.46 -4.54 0.91
N GLU A 197 17.54 -3.88 -0.25
CA GLU A 197 17.56 -2.41 -0.35
C GLU A 197 16.28 -1.79 0.23
N LEU A 198 15.12 -2.32 -0.15
CA LEU A 198 13.82 -1.91 0.37
C LEU A 198 13.75 -2.01 1.89
N LEU A 199 14.15 -3.15 2.47
CA LEU A 199 14.13 -3.37 3.92
C LEU A 199 15.10 -2.43 4.65
N ARG A 200 16.30 -2.22 4.12
CA ARG A 200 17.26 -1.27 4.71
C ARG A 200 16.72 0.15 4.69
N ASN A 201 16.17 0.59 3.56
CA ASN A 201 15.59 1.94 3.42
C ASN A 201 14.38 2.10 4.35
N TYR A 202 13.55 1.07 4.48
CA TYR A 202 12.46 1.06 5.45
C TYR A 202 13.01 1.24 6.87
N LEU A 203 13.90 0.38 7.35
CA LEU A 203 14.38 0.46 8.73
C LEU A 203 15.10 1.79 9.04
N ALA A 204 15.85 2.34 8.08
CA ALA A 204 16.56 3.61 8.24
C ALA A 204 15.70 4.87 8.09
N SER A 205 14.47 4.77 7.57
CA SER A 205 13.62 5.94 7.32
C SER A 205 13.05 6.52 8.62
N GLU A 206 13.26 7.81 8.82
CA GLU A 206 12.67 8.66 9.86
C GLU A 206 11.39 9.38 9.40
N GLU A 207 10.88 9.04 8.19
CA GLU A 207 9.61 9.58 7.70
C GLU A 207 8.45 9.19 8.65
N HIS A 208 7.38 9.99 8.63
CA HIS A 208 6.13 9.64 9.30
C HIS A 208 5.67 8.23 8.90
N ILE A 209 5.22 7.41 9.86
CA ILE A 209 4.92 5.98 9.65
C ILE A 209 4.00 5.70 8.45
N VAL A 210 2.95 6.51 8.27
CA VAL A 210 2.05 6.39 7.12
C VAL A 210 2.77 6.61 5.78
N THR A 211 3.66 7.59 5.70
CA THR A 211 4.46 7.87 4.49
C THR A 211 5.43 6.73 4.23
N LYS A 212 6.11 6.28 5.30
CA LYS A 212 7.07 5.18 5.27
C LYS A 212 6.42 3.87 4.79
N LEU A 213 5.24 3.53 5.29
CA LEU A 213 4.45 2.38 4.86
C LEU A 213 3.95 2.52 3.42
N ALA A 214 3.47 3.71 3.03
CA ALA A 214 3.04 3.96 1.65
C ALA A 214 4.19 3.80 0.64
N ARG A 215 5.39 4.29 0.99
CA ARG A 215 6.60 4.12 0.18
C ARG A 215 6.99 2.65 0.08
N PHE A 216 7.05 1.94 1.21
CA PHE A 216 7.36 0.52 1.26
C PHE A 216 6.42 -0.28 0.35
N HIS A 217 5.12 0.01 0.42
CA HIS A 217 4.09 -0.64 -0.38
C HIS A 217 4.32 -0.43 -1.89
N ILE A 218 4.56 0.82 -2.32
CA ILE A 218 4.81 1.14 -3.74
C ILE A 218 6.08 0.46 -4.25
N GLU A 219 7.16 0.49 -3.47
CA GLU A 219 8.44 -0.10 -3.85
C GLU A 219 8.36 -1.63 -3.92
N PHE A 220 7.71 -2.27 -2.95
CA PHE A 220 7.48 -3.71 -2.96
C PHE A 220 6.66 -4.15 -4.18
N GLU A 221 5.56 -3.44 -4.49
CA GLU A 221 4.76 -3.73 -5.70
C GLU A 221 5.55 -3.53 -6.99
N GLY A 222 6.48 -2.57 -7.01
CA GLY A 222 7.43 -2.38 -8.12
C GLY A 222 8.45 -3.51 -8.26
N ILE A 223 8.89 -4.11 -7.15
CA ILE A 223 9.72 -5.33 -7.17
C ILE A 223 8.89 -6.53 -7.63
N HIS A 224 7.67 -6.65 -7.11
CA HIS A 224 6.76 -7.77 -7.33
C HIS A 224 7.47 -9.12 -7.14
N PRO A 225 7.97 -9.42 -5.93
CA PRO A 225 8.95 -10.49 -5.69
C PRO A 225 8.40 -11.93 -5.86
N PHE A 226 7.08 -12.12 -5.78
CA PHE A 226 6.44 -13.44 -5.87
C PHE A 226 5.72 -13.64 -7.21
N ILE A 227 5.40 -14.89 -7.57
CA ILE A 227 4.70 -15.21 -8.82
C ILE A 227 3.22 -14.82 -8.77
N ASP A 228 2.63 -14.84 -7.57
CA ASP A 228 1.27 -14.45 -7.23
C ASP A 228 1.24 -14.04 -5.74
N GLY A 229 0.14 -13.50 -5.24
CA GLY A 229 -0.02 -13.20 -3.81
C GLY A 229 0.72 -11.95 -3.33
N ASN A 230 1.37 -11.19 -4.22
CA ASN A 230 2.08 -9.95 -3.88
C ASN A 230 1.15 -8.93 -3.20
N GLY A 231 -0.01 -8.68 -3.79
CA GLY A 231 -1.01 -7.76 -3.25
C GLY A 231 -1.49 -8.17 -1.86
N ARG A 232 -1.77 -9.46 -1.63
CA ARG A 232 -2.15 -9.99 -0.31
C ARG A 232 -1.03 -9.94 0.73
N THR A 233 0.23 -10.05 0.28
CA THR A 233 1.40 -9.94 1.17
C THR A 233 1.63 -8.50 1.60
N VAL A 234 1.69 -7.56 0.66
CA VAL A 234 2.12 -6.18 0.97
C VAL A 234 0.97 -5.20 1.22
N THR A 235 -0.14 -5.33 0.50
CA THR A 235 -1.29 -4.42 0.70
C THR A 235 -1.94 -4.68 2.06
N LYS A 236 -1.77 -5.90 2.62
CA LYS A 236 -2.77 -6.45 3.55
C LYS A 236 -2.20 -7.25 4.72
N GLN A 237 -0.89 -7.23 4.93
CA GLN A 237 -0.29 -7.85 6.12
C GLN A 237 0.92 -7.06 6.62
N LEU A 238 1.86 -6.73 5.72
CA LEU A 238 3.09 -6.02 6.12
C LEU A 238 2.87 -4.60 6.66
N GLN A 239 1.71 -3.99 6.43
CA GLN A 239 1.37 -2.67 6.98
C GLN A 239 0.96 -2.69 8.47
N LEU A 240 0.71 -3.88 9.02
CA LEU A 240 0.34 -4.04 10.42
C LEU A 240 1.56 -4.15 11.35
N ILE A 241 2.76 -4.36 10.78
CA ILE A 241 4.06 -4.42 11.46
C ILE A 241 4.69 -3.03 11.50
#